data_AF-A0AB36E025-F1
#
_entry.id   AF-A0AB36E025-F1
#
_cell.length_a   1.000
_cell.length_b   1.000
_cell.length_c   1.000
_cell.angle_alpha   90.00
_cell.angle_beta   90.00
_cell.angle_gamma   90.00
#
_symmetry.space_group_name_H-M   'P 1'
#
loop_
_entity.id
_entity.type
_entity.pdbx_description
1 polymer ?
#
loop_
_entity_poly.entity_id
_entity_poly.type
_entity_poly.pdbx_seq_one_letter_code
_entity_poly.pdbx_strand_id
1 'polypeptide(L)'
;METSMSSIRFDKLRFVKKLQNANQSPEVAEAFAEALDEALEQTTSPLATKQDMLMVKQDLLITKQELKSEIHQLETRLVDSMHAAIYKMAGIIIAGIGILMTIIKFIH
;
A
#
# COMPACT_ATOMS: atom_id res chain seq x y z
N MET A 1 -18.12 1.12 10.72
CA MET A 1 -18.96 -0.09 10.70
C MET A 1 -18.05 -1.25 11.09
N GLU A 2 -18.08 -1.66 12.37
CA GLU A 2 -17.38 -2.86 12.82
C GLU A 2 -18.07 -4.07 12.21
N THR A 3 -17.45 -4.69 11.20
CA THR A 3 -17.78 -6.07 10.84
C THR A 3 -17.28 -6.94 11.99
N SER A 4 -18.16 -7.13 12.98
CA SER A 4 -17.96 -8.13 14.01
C SER A 4 -17.76 -9.46 13.30
N MET A 5 -16.52 -9.94 13.24
CA MET A 5 -16.20 -11.32 12.92
C MET A 5 -16.93 -12.13 14.00
N SER A 6 -18.15 -12.59 13.69
CA SER A 6 -18.89 -13.50 14.56
C SER A 6 -18.03 -14.74 14.66
N SER A 7 -17.21 -14.82 15.72
CA SER A 7 -16.45 -16.02 16.01
C SER A 7 -17.49 -17.13 16.08
N ILE A 8 -17.32 -18.15 15.24
CA ILE A 8 -18.23 -19.29 15.24
C ILE A 8 -18.08 -19.93 16.62
N ARG A 9 -19.07 -19.72 17.50
CA ARG A 9 -19.04 -20.26 18.86
C ARG A 9 -19.56 -21.68 18.82
N PHE A 10 -18.64 -22.63 18.71
CA PHE A 10 -18.94 -24.04 18.78
C PHE A 10 -19.02 -24.49 20.25
N ASP A 11 -20.20 -25.00 20.65
CA ASP A 11 -20.41 -25.56 21.99
C ASP A 11 -20.20 -27.08 21.94
N LYS A 12 -18.95 -27.48 22.21
CA LYS A 12 -18.49 -28.87 22.23
C LYS A 12 -19.35 -29.75 23.13
N LEU A 13 -19.76 -29.25 24.31
CA LEU A 13 -20.55 -30.02 25.28
C LEU A 13 -21.98 -30.29 24.80
N ARG A 14 -22.63 -29.30 24.19
CA ARG A 14 -23.95 -29.52 23.56
C ARG A 14 -23.86 -30.47 22.38
N PHE A 15 -22.78 -30.42 21.61
CA PHE A 15 -22.56 -31.30 20.48
C PHE A 15 -22.37 -32.76 20.92
N VAL A 16 -21.51 -33.02 21.90
CA VAL A 16 -21.32 -34.35 22.50
C VAL A 16 -22.63 -34.92 23.03
N LYS A 17 -23.39 -34.13 23.80
CA LYS A 17 -24.70 -34.55 24.33
C LYS A 17 -25.70 -34.91 23.23
N LYS A 18 -25.71 -34.18 22.12
CA LYS A 18 -26.56 -34.49 20.97
C LYS A 18 -26.19 -35.82 20.31
N LEU A 19 -24.89 -36.09 20.16
CA LEU A 19 -24.40 -37.35 19.60
C LEU A 19 -24.71 -38.55 20.51
N GLN A 20 -24.50 -38.40 21.82
CA GLN A 20 -24.84 -39.43 22.81
C GLN A 20 -26.35 -39.73 22.81
N ASN A 21 -27.20 -38.70 22.74
CA ASN A 21 -28.66 -38.87 22.60
C ASN A 21 -29.08 -39.53 21.28
N ALA A 22 -28.19 -39.57 20.28
CA ALA A 22 -28.38 -40.25 18.99
C ALA A 22 -27.76 -41.66 18.97
N ASN A 23 -27.54 -42.28 20.14
CA ASN A 23 -26.93 -43.60 20.32
C ASN A 23 -25.45 -43.72 19.87
N GLN A 24 -24.71 -42.61 19.77
CA GLN A 24 -23.25 -42.68 19.60
C GLN A 24 -22.57 -42.96 20.93
N SER A 25 -21.49 -43.76 20.91
CA SER A 25 -20.68 -44.00 22.10
C SER A 25 -20.00 -42.71 22.58
N PRO A 26 -19.82 -42.51 23.90
CA PRO A 26 -19.20 -41.32 24.45
C PRO A 26 -17.83 -40.99 23.84
N GLU A 27 -17.00 -42.00 23.59
CA GLU A 27 -15.66 -41.82 23.05
C GLU A 27 -15.69 -41.26 21.62
N VAL A 28 -16.61 -41.76 20.80
CA VAL A 28 -16.81 -41.29 19.42
C VAL A 28 -17.39 -39.87 19.41
N ALA A 29 -18.36 -39.59 20.28
CA ALA A 29 -18.95 -38.27 20.39
C ALA A 29 -17.92 -37.19 20.76
N GLU A 30 -17.01 -37.50 21.69
CA GLU A 30 -15.94 -36.60 22.11
C GLU A 30 -14.88 -36.42 21.03
N ALA A 31 -14.44 -37.51 20.37
CA ALA A 31 -13.50 -37.45 19.26
C ALA A 31 -14.03 -36.62 18.08
N PHE A 32 -15.32 -36.76 17.74
CA PHE A 32 -15.95 -35.93 16.70
C PHE A 32 -16.03 -34.46 17.10
N ALA A 33 -16.30 -34.18 18.38
CA ALA A 33 -16.37 -32.82 18.88
C ALA A 33 -14.99 -32.15 18.86
N GLU A 34 -13.93 -32.88 19.21
CA GLU A 34 -12.54 -32.42 19.12
C GLU A 34 -12.14 -32.11 17.67
N ALA A 35 -12.36 -33.05 16.75
CA ALA A 35 -12.00 -32.88 15.34
C ALA A 35 -12.72 -31.69 14.69
N LEU A 36 -13.97 -31.44 15.09
CA LEU A 36 -14.75 -30.31 14.59
C LEU A 36 -14.28 -28.97 15.17
N ASP A 37 -13.88 -28.96 16.44
CA ASP A 37 -13.31 -27.77 17.11
C ASP A 37 -11.98 -27.37 16.46
N GLU A 38 -11.07 -28.33 16.27
CA GLU A 38 -9.78 -28.11 15.58
C GLU A 38 -9.97 -27.63 14.13
N ALA A 39 -10.92 -28.21 13.39
CA ALA A 39 -11.22 -27.78 12.02
C ALA A 39 -11.75 -26.33 11.99
N LEU A 40 -12.59 -25.96 12.97
CA LEU A 40 -13.11 -24.60 13.09
C LEU A 40 -12.01 -23.60 13.46
N GLU A 41 -11.09 -23.95 14.35
CA GLU A 41 -9.92 -23.11 14.67
C GLU A 41 -9.05 -22.86 13.43
N GLN A 42 -8.82 -23.88 12.59
CA GLN A 42 -8.07 -23.72 11.35
C GLN A 42 -8.75 -22.79 10.34
N THR A 43 -10.09 -22.84 10.26
CA THR A 43 -10.88 -21.99 9.34
C THR A 43 -11.13 -20.57 9.86
N THR A 44 -11.03 -20.35 11.16
CA THR A 44 -11.19 -19.05 11.82
C THR A 44 -9.87 -18.31 12.02
N SER A 45 -8.74 -18.91 11.60
CA SER A 45 -7.49 -18.19 11.31
C SER A 45 -7.84 -16.90 10.55
N PRO A 46 -7.26 -15.73 10.90
CA PRO A 46 -7.64 -14.46 10.30
C PRO A 46 -7.30 -14.44 8.81
N LEU A 47 -8.26 -14.87 7.99
CA LEU A 47 -8.22 -14.73 6.55
C LEU A 47 -8.34 -13.24 6.23
N ALA A 48 -7.44 -12.74 5.38
CA ALA A 48 -7.54 -11.38 4.84
C ALA A 48 -8.94 -11.19 4.24
N THR A 49 -9.72 -10.28 4.82
CA THR A 49 -11.09 -10.07 4.41
C THR A 49 -11.12 -9.34 3.07
N LYS A 50 -12.24 -9.43 2.35
CA LYS A 50 -12.45 -8.62 1.14
C LYS A 50 -12.29 -7.12 1.43
N GLN A 51 -12.59 -6.69 2.66
CA GLN A 51 -12.43 -5.32 3.12
C GLN A 51 -10.95 -4.93 3.22
N ASP A 52 -10.11 -5.80 3.76
CA ASP A 52 -8.66 -5.59 3.85
C ASP A 52 -8.04 -5.44 2.46
N MET A 53 -8.48 -6.26 1.50
CA MET A 53 -8.03 -6.14 0.10
C MET A 53 -8.45 -4.81 -0.54
N LEU A 54 -9.66 -4.31 -0.24
CA LEU A 54 -10.11 -3.00 -0.74
C LEU A 54 -9.30 -1.86 -0.12
N MET A 55 -8.97 -1.96 1.16
CA MET A 55 -8.15 -0.97 1.85
C MET A 55 -6.74 -0.91 1.26
N VAL A 56 -6.08 -2.06 1.09
CA VAL A 56 -4.77 -2.15 0.45
C VAL A 56 -4.78 -1.60 -0.98
N LYS A 57 -5.83 -1.88 -1.76
CA LYS A 57 -5.97 -1.35 -3.12
C LYS A 57 -6.10 0.16 -3.13
N GLN A 58 -6.82 0.72 -2.16
CA GLN A 58 -6.99 2.16 -2.03
C GLN A 58 -5.69 2.85 -1.63
N ASP A 59 -4.98 2.29 -0.65
CA ASP A 59 -3.67 2.80 -0.22
C ASP A 59 -2.67 2.79 -1.38
N LEU A 60 -2.60 1.68 -2.14
CA LEU A 60 -1.74 1.58 -3.32
C LEU A 60 -2.08 2.65 -4.37
N LEU A 61 -3.37 2.92 -4.60
CA LEU A 61 -3.81 3.93 -5.55
C LEU A 61 -3.39 5.33 -5.13
N ILE A 62 -3.48 5.64 -3.83
CA ILE A 62 -3.04 6.91 -3.25
C ILE A 62 -1.53 7.05 -3.39
N THR A 63 -0.75 6.06 -2.94
CA THR A 63 0.72 6.08 -3.03
C THR A 63 1.20 6.21 -4.49
N LYS A 64 0.53 5.56 -5.43
CA LYS A 64 0.83 5.69 -6.86
C LYS A 64 0.59 7.11 -7.37
N GLN A 65 -0.46 7.77 -6.93
CA GLN A 65 -0.77 9.15 -7.30
C GLN A 65 0.24 10.13 -6.69
N GLU A 66 0.60 9.96 -5.43
CA GLU A 66 1.62 10.76 -4.74
C GLU A 66 2.97 10.64 -5.45
N LEU A 67 3.42 9.41 -5.73
CA LEU A 67 4.70 9.19 -6.41
C LEU A 67 4.72 9.82 -7.81
N LYS A 68 3.61 9.74 -8.56
CA LYS A 68 3.51 10.38 -9.87
C LYS A 68 3.58 11.92 -9.75
N SER A 69 2.93 12.49 -8.74
CA SER A 69 2.97 13.92 -8.45
C SER A 69 4.39 14.38 -8.10
N GLU A 70 5.08 13.65 -7.23
CA GLU A 70 6.46 13.95 -6.84
C GLU A 70 7.42 13.90 -8.04
N ILE A 71 7.28 12.90 -8.91
CA ILE A 71 8.07 12.81 -10.14
C ILE A 71 7.83 14.04 -11.03
N HIS A 72 6.57 14.44 -11.26
CA HIS A 72 6.28 15.63 -12.05
C HIS A 72 6.84 16.91 -11.40
N GLN A 73 6.80 17.03 -10.08
CA GLN A 73 7.39 18.16 -9.37
C GLN A 73 8.92 18.18 -9.45
N LEU A 74 9.57 17.02 -9.44
CA LEU A 74 11.01 16.91 -9.63
C LEU A 74 11.41 17.28 -11.06
N GLU A 75 10.65 16.82 -12.05
CA GLU A 75 10.85 17.17 -13.46
C GLU A 75 10.73 18.68 -13.68
N THR A 76 9.69 19.34 -13.14
CA THR A 76 9.52 20.79 -13.26
C THR A 76 10.63 21.55 -12.56
N ARG A 77 10.99 21.17 -11.33
CA ARG A 77 12.12 21.78 -10.59
C ARG A 77 13.44 21.64 -11.34
N LEU A 78 13.68 20.47 -11.96
CA LEU A 78 14.89 20.24 -12.74
C LEU A 78 14.90 21.16 -13.96
N VAL A 79 13.81 21.20 -14.73
CA VAL A 79 13.66 22.06 -15.90
C VAL A 79 13.84 23.53 -15.52
N ASP A 80 13.23 24.00 -14.44
CA ASP A 80 13.34 25.39 -13.96
C ASP A 80 14.77 25.71 -13.55
N SER A 81 15.44 24.80 -12.84
CA SER A 81 16.84 24.97 -12.44
C SER A 81 17.78 25.04 -13.66
N MET A 82 17.50 24.23 -14.69
CA MET A 82 18.26 24.25 -15.94
C MET A 82 18.03 25.55 -16.71
N HIS A 83 16.79 26.02 -16.82
CA HIS A 83 16.50 27.31 -17.45
C HIS A 83 17.22 28.45 -16.72
N ALA A 84 17.13 28.50 -15.39
CA ALA A 84 17.82 29.52 -14.60
C ALA A 84 19.35 29.49 -14.80
N ALA A 85 19.94 28.30 -14.86
CA ALA A 85 21.37 28.15 -15.14
C ALA A 85 21.73 28.61 -16.56
N ILE A 86 20.95 28.20 -17.56
CA ILE A 86 21.15 28.59 -18.97
C ILE A 86 21.05 30.10 -19.14
N TYR A 87 20.03 30.75 -18.56
CA TYR A 87 19.89 32.21 -18.65
C TYR A 87 21.05 32.96 -18.02
N LYS A 88 21.55 32.51 -16.86
CA LYS A 88 22.73 33.10 -16.23
C LYS A 88 23.98 32.96 -17.10
N MET A 89 24.22 31.77 -17.64
CA MET A 89 25.40 31.51 -18.50
C MET A 89 25.30 32.27 -19.82
N ALA A 90 24.11 32.31 -20.45
CA ALA A 90 23.88 33.09 -21.67
C ALA A 90 24.12 34.59 -21.44
N GLY A 91 23.67 35.14 -20.31
CA GLY A 91 23.94 36.55 -19.95
C GLY A 91 25.43 36.85 -19.81
N ILE A 92 26.20 35.95 -19.16
CA ILE A 92 27.66 36.09 -19.03
C ILE A 92 28.34 36.04 -20.41
N ILE A 93 27.94 35.11 -21.28
CA ILE A 93 28.50 34.99 -22.63
C ILE A 93 28.22 36.25 -23.46
N ILE A 94 26.97 36.72 -23.47
CA ILE A 94 26.57 37.93 -24.21
C ILE A 94 27.33 39.15 -23.69
N ALA A 95 27.47 39.30 -22.37
CA ALA A 95 28.24 40.39 -21.78
C ALA A 95 29.73 40.33 -22.17
N GLY A 96 30.34 39.14 -22.09
CA GLY A 96 31.74 38.94 -22.47
C GLY A 96 32.01 39.25 -23.95
N ILE A 97 31.15 38.76 -24.85
CA ILE A 97 31.24 39.07 -26.29
C ILE A 97 31.03 40.57 -26.54
N GLY A 98 30.09 41.21 -25.85
CA GLY A 98 29.87 42.65 -25.94
C GLY A 98 31.11 43.46 -25.56
N ILE A 99 31.78 43.10 -24.47
CA ILE A 99 33.03 43.73 -24.03
C ILE A 99 34.16 43.52 -25.05
N LEU A 100 34.29 42.31 -25.61
CA LEU A 100 35.30 42.05 -26.64
C LEU A 100 35.05 42.91 -27.89
N MET A 101 33.80 43.01 -28.35
CA MET A 101 33.45 43.84 -29.50
C MET A 101 33.71 45.33 -29.26
N THR A 102 33.44 45.85 -28.06
CA THR A 102 33.72 47.27 -27.76
C THR A 102 35.22 47.55 -27.72
N ILE A 103 36.04 46.64 -27.18
CA ILE A 103 37.50 46.77 -27.18
C ILE A 103 38.04 46.75 -28.62
N ILE A 104 37.59 45.82 -29.46
CA ILE A 104 38.03 45.74 -30.87
C ILE A 104 37.71 47.04 -31.61
N LYS A 105 36.51 47.60 -31.41
CA LYS A 105 36.10 48.88 -32.02
C LYS A 105 36.88 50.09 -31.51
N PHE A 106 37.49 50.01 -30.33
CA PHE A 106 38.29 51.11 -29.78
C PHE A 106 39.75 51.07 -30.23
N ILE A 107 40.26 49.88 -30.57
CA ILE A 107 41.64 49.66 -31.04
C ILE A 107 41.78 49.84 -32.56
N HIS A 108 40.69 49.69 -33.33
CA HIS A 108 40.62 49.88 -34.78
C HIS A 108 39.94 51.19 -35.13
#